data_AF-A0A3L6QT50-F1
#
_entry.id   AF-A0A3L6QT50-F1
#
_cell.length_a   1.000
_cell.length_b   1.000
_cell.length_c   1.000
_cell.angle_alpha   90.00
_cell.angle_beta   90.00
_cell.angle_gamma   90.00
#
_symmetry.space_group_name_H-M   'P 1'
#
loop_
_entity.id
_entity.type
_entity.pdbx_description
1 polymer ?
#
loop_
_entity_poly.entity_id
_entity_poly.type
_entity_poly.pdbx_seq_one_letter_code
_entity_poly.pdbx_strand_id
1 'polypeptide(L)'
;MRLVGRRRTRSTARAAAKPLVVLWATSAICSALIAVLLASRSYYLQQQQPITSTGAAEEGRHHHRRRACDDQARWVAKMASLHNASLVLTVDRRGCANFTSLQKAVDAVPDRAAARTLIAVDAGVFAEKVVVWSNKTGVTLQGRGNLETTVAWNGTANSSGGTFASATFAVLADGFVAYSLSVQNTARPADPGDAGGQAVALRVAGDQAAFYWCGFYGSQDTLLDEQGRHFFRECYVEGSIDFIFGNARSLYLGCTISSVANAAAGGAVTGSVTAQGRASPADRTGFAFVRCSVVGTGQVWLGRPWGAHATVVFARTYLAGVVAPGGWNDWNDPARQQMVFFGEYDCTGPGAAGGGAAQRVAYARKLDQRQAAPFMDASYIDGSQWAVPPLLPTGAGGRRHIC
;
A
#
# COMPACT_ATOMS: atom_id res chain seq x y z
N MET A 1 -54.47 38.88 -48.59
CA MET A 1 -53.51 40.01 -48.54
C MET A 1 -52.85 40.01 -47.16
N ARG A 2 -51.51 39.91 -47.11
CA ARG A 2 -50.57 40.00 -45.97
C ARG A 2 -50.52 38.86 -44.92
N LEU A 3 -49.32 38.26 -44.87
CA LEU A 3 -48.75 37.40 -43.82
C LEU A 3 -48.57 38.16 -42.49
N VAL A 4 -48.72 37.45 -41.36
CA VAL A 4 -47.85 37.62 -40.17
C VAL A 4 -47.65 36.24 -39.53
N GLY A 5 -46.38 35.84 -39.38
CA GLY A 5 -45.97 34.56 -38.82
C GLY A 5 -46.07 34.49 -37.29
N ARG A 6 -46.23 33.26 -36.77
CA ARG A 6 -46.03 32.95 -35.35
C ARG A 6 -45.14 31.71 -35.22
N ARG A 7 -43.98 31.93 -34.60
CA ARG A 7 -42.96 30.94 -34.25
C ARG A 7 -43.56 29.84 -33.36
N ARG A 8 -43.35 28.57 -33.72
CA ARG A 8 -43.52 27.41 -32.82
C ARG A 8 -42.24 27.25 -31.99
N THR A 9 -42.32 27.48 -30.69
CA THR A 9 -41.31 27.07 -29.71
C THR A 9 -41.52 25.58 -29.41
N ARG A 10 -40.53 24.74 -29.75
CA ARG A 10 -40.46 23.35 -29.29
C ARG A 10 -39.86 23.34 -27.89
N SER A 11 -40.66 22.92 -26.91
CA SER A 11 -40.22 22.50 -25.59
C SER A 11 -39.32 21.26 -25.73
N THR A 12 -38.05 21.37 -25.35
CA THR A 12 -37.15 20.22 -25.17
C THR A 12 -37.30 19.72 -23.74
N ALA A 13 -37.86 18.53 -23.58
CA ALA A 13 -37.89 17.81 -22.31
C ALA A 13 -36.46 17.53 -21.81
N ARG A 14 -36.15 17.96 -20.58
CA ARG A 14 -34.94 17.58 -19.86
C ARG A 14 -34.99 16.08 -19.54
N ALA A 15 -34.07 15.31 -20.09
CA ALA A 15 -33.75 13.99 -19.57
C ALA A 15 -33.13 14.15 -18.17
N ALA A 16 -33.81 13.63 -17.15
CA ALA A 16 -33.31 13.58 -15.79
C ALA A 16 -32.10 12.63 -15.75
N ALA A 17 -30.91 13.17 -15.48
CA ALA A 17 -29.73 12.38 -15.16
C ALA A 17 -29.94 11.72 -13.79
N LYS A 18 -29.90 10.38 -13.75
CA LYS A 18 -29.84 9.62 -12.50
C LYS A 18 -28.53 9.95 -11.76
N PRO A 19 -28.53 10.11 -10.43
CA PRO A 19 -27.36 10.55 -9.70
C PRO A 19 -26.28 9.45 -9.66
N LEU A 20 -25.04 9.86 -9.89
CA LEU A 20 -23.80 9.08 -9.92
C LEU A 20 -23.37 8.54 -8.54
N VAL A 21 -24.30 8.39 -7.60
CA VAL A 21 -24.03 8.06 -6.19
C VAL A 21 -23.93 6.54 -5.96
N VAL A 22 -24.49 5.73 -6.87
CA VAL A 22 -24.61 4.28 -6.68
C VAL A 22 -23.30 3.51 -6.96
N LEU A 23 -22.36 4.05 -7.76
CA LEU A 23 -21.12 3.34 -8.10
C LEU A 23 -20.02 3.43 -7.03
N TRP A 24 -20.08 4.38 -6.09
CA TRP A 24 -19.04 4.56 -5.07
C TRP A 24 -19.36 3.83 -3.76
N ALA A 25 -20.64 3.66 -3.44
CA ALA A 25 -21.08 2.91 -2.25
C ALA A 25 -20.71 1.42 -2.32
N THR A 26 -20.67 0.83 -3.52
CA THR A 26 -20.30 -0.59 -3.71
C THR A 26 -18.83 -0.85 -3.40
N SER A 27 -17.93 0.13 -3.62
CA SER A 27 -16.50 -0.01 -3.29
C SER A 27 -16.26 0.00 -1.77
N ALA A 28 -16.91 0.90 -1.04
CA ALA A 28 -16.77 0.98 0.42
C ALA A 28 -17.35 -0.27 1.14
N ILE A 29 -18.46 -0.81 0.64
CA ILE A 29 -19.06 -2.06 1.16
C ILE A 29 -18.17 -3.26 0.86
N CYS A 30 -17.57 -3.34 -0.34
CA CYS A 30 -16.58 -4.39 -0.64
C CYS A 30 -15.34 -4.30 0.25
N SER A 31 -14.82 -3.10 0.54
CA SER A 31 -13.67 -2.91 1.43
C SER A 31 -13.95 -3.33 2.87
N ALA A 32 -15.15 -3.05 3.40
CA ALA A 32 -15.54 -3.47 4.74
C ALA A 32 -15.70 -5.00 4.85
N LEU A 33 -16.25 -5.65 3.83
CA LEU A 33 -16.37 -7.12 3.78
C LEU A 33 -14.99 -7.81 3.68
N ILE A 34 -14.05 -7.21 2.94
CA ILE A 34 -12.66 -7.70 2.88
C ILE A 34 -11.97 -7.58 4.24
N ALA A 35 -12.15 -6.47 4.97
CA ALA A 35 -11.56 -6.29 6.31
C ALA A 35 -12.09 -7.32 7.34
N VAL A 36 -13.38 -7.65 7.31
CA VAL A 36 -13.98 -8.67 8.18
C VAL A 36 -13.46 -10.08 7.82
N LEU A 37 -13.33 -10.40 6.53
CA LEU A 37 -12.74 -11.67 6.09
C LEU A 37 -11.26 -11.79 6.47
N LEU A 38 -10.50 -10.69 6.45
CA LEU A 38 -9.09 -10.65 6.86
C LEU A 38 -8.91 -10.89 8.36
N ALA A 39 -9.72 -10.24 9.21
CA ALA A 39 -9.67 -10.45 10.65
C ALA A 39 -10.02 -11.90 11.05
N SER A 40 -11.01 -12.49 10.38
CA SER A 40 -11.44 -13.87 10.63
C SER A 40 -10.40 -14.92 10.21
N ARG A 41 -9.61 -14.66 9.16
CA ARG A 41 -8.54 -15.55 8.69
C ARG A 41 -7.28 -15.47 9.55
N SER A 42 -6.91 -14.28 10.02
CA SER A 42 -5.84 -14.11 11.00
C SER A 42 -6.13 -14.86 12.31
N TYR A 43 -7.39 -14.81 12.78
CA TYR A 43 -7.84 -15.60 13.92
C TYR A 43 -7.77 -17.13 13.66
N TYR A 44 -8.19 -17.58 12.48
CA TYR A 44 -8.14 -19.00 12.09
C TYR A 44 -6.71 -19.55 11.96
N LEU A 45 -5.77 -18.75 11.46
CA LEU A 45 -4.37 -19.16 11.30
C LEU A 45 -3.63 -19.29 12.64
N GLN A 46 -4.13 -18.63 13.69
CA GLN A 46 -3.55 -18.70 15.03
C GLN A 46 -3.94 -19.99 15.80
N GLN A 47 -4.92 -20.77 15.31
CA GLN A 47 -5.43 -21.98 15.97
C GLN A 47 -4.97 -23.32 15.35
N GLN A 48 -4.18 -23.33 14.26
CA GLN A 48 -3.75 -24.58 13.66
C GLN A 48 -2.56 -25.21 14.42
N GLN A 49 -2.85 -26.16 15.31
CA GLN A 49 -1.87 -27.14 15.80
C GLN A 49 -1.68 -28.27 14.76
N PRO A 50 -0.46 -28.85 14.65
CA PRO A 50 -0.21 -29.94 13.71
C PRO A 50 -0.90 -31.24 14.18
N ILE A 51 -1.85 -31.72 13.39
CA ILE A 51 -2.49 -33.04 13.57
C ILE A 51 -1.50 -34.13 13.12
N THR A 52 -1.07 -34.96 14.05
CA THR A 52 -0.42 -36.25 13.76
C THR A 52 -1.49 -37.31 13.58
N SER A 53 -1.57 -37.92 12.39
CA SER A 53 -2.40 -39.11 12.16
C SER A 53 -1.62 -40.21 11.45
N THR A 54 -1.80 -41.43 11.94
CA THR A 54 -1.09 -42.66 11.60
C THR A 54 -1.66 -43.37 10.36
N GLY A 55 -0.77 -43.94 9.53
CA GLY A 55 -0.83 -45.34 9.09
C GLY A 55 -1.55 -45.74 7.79
N ALA A 56 -2.59 -45.06 7.29
CA ALA A 56 -3.35 -45.57 6.13
C ALA A 56 -3.67 -44.52 5.03
N ALA A 57 -3.03 -43.35 5.09
CA ALA A 57 -3.35 -42.20 4.25
C ALA A 57 -2.34 -41.94 3.10
N GLU A 58 -1.33 -42.79 2.89
CA GLU A 58 -0.16 -42.43 2.06
C GLU A 58 -0.46 -42.35 0.55
N GLU A 59 -1.21 -43.28 -0.04
CA GLU A 59 -1.47 -43.32 -1.49
C GLU A 59 -2.27 -42.10 -1.99
N GLY A 60 -3.34 -41.72 -1.29
CA GLY A 60 -4.10 -40.50 -1.59
C GLY A 60 -3.28 -39.23 -1.38
N ARG A 61 -2.40 -39.21 -0.37
CA ARG A 61 -1.51 -38.07 -0.07
C ARG A 61 -0.46 -37.86 -1.18
N HIS A 62 0.05 -38.95 -1.76
CA HIS A 62 0.98 -38.87 -2.89
C HIS A 62 0.32 -38.30 -4.15
N HIS A 63 -0.92 -38.71 -4.48
CA HIS A 63 -1.65 -38.16 -5.63
C HIS A 63 -2.02 -36.68 -5.45
N HIS A 64 -2.48 -36.28 -4.26
CA HIS A 64 -2.78 -34.87 -3.97
C HIS A 64 -1.53 -33.99 -3.98
N ARG A 65 -0.39 -34.49 -3.47
CA ARG A 65 0.89 -33.77 -3.49
C ARG A 65 1.40 -33.56 -4.92
N ARG A 66 1.31 -34.58 -5.79
CA ARG A 66 1.68 -34.46 -7.21
C ARG A 66 0.87 -33.38 -7.92
N ARG A 67 -0.46 -33.39 -7.77
CA ARG A 67 -1.33 -32.36 -8.38
C ARG A 67 -0.98 -30.94 -7.92
N ALA A 68 -0.71 -30.74 -6.63
CA ALA A 68 -0.33 -29.42 -6.12
C ALA A 68 1.01 -28.91 -6.69
N CYS A 69 2.01 -29.80 -6.82
CA CYS A 69 3.28 -29.44 -7.45
C CYS A 69 3.10 -29.11 -8.95
N ASP A 70 2.24 -29.85 -9.66
CA ASP A 70 1.95 -29.60 -11.08
C ASP A 70 1.25 -28.24 -11.28
N ASP A 71 0.31 -27.90 -10.41
CA ASP A 71 -0.39 -26.60 -10.43
C ASP A 71 0.56 -25.44 -10.21
N GLN A 72 1.52 -25.61 -9.30
CA GLN A 72 2.58 -24.64 -9.05
C GLN A 72 3.51 -24.48 -10.23
N ALA A 73 3.98 -25.57 -10.83
CA ALA A 73 4.83 -25.54 -12.01
C ALA A 73 4.15 -24.78 -13.18
N ARG A 74 2.86 -25.03 -13.43
CA ARG A 74 2.10 -24.32 -14.48
C ARG A 74 1.96 -22.82 -14.19
N TRP A 75 1.70 -22.45 -12.94
CA TRP A 75 1.62 -21.04 -12.56
C TRP A 75 2.98 -20.34 -12.68
N VAL A 76 4.06 -20.96 -12.22
CA VAL A 76 5.43 -20.43 -12.36
C VAL A 76 5.78 -20.21 -13.82
N ALA A 77 5.50 -21.18 -14.70
CA ALA A 77 5.77 -21.05 -16.13
C ALA A 77 5.02 -19.86 -16.76
N LYS A 78 3.75 -19.65 -16.37
CA LYS A 78 2.97 -18.47 -16.79
C LYS A 78 3.62 -17.16 -16.31
N MET A 79 4.03 -17.08 -15.05
CA MET A 79 4.67 -15.89 -14.51
C MET A 79 6.03 -15.61 -15.17
N ALA A 80 6.85 -16.64 -15.37
CA ALA A 80 8.13 -16.53 -16.07
C ALA A 80 7.97 -15.91 -17.46
N SER A 81 6.96 -16.35 -18.22
CA SER A 81 6.63 -15.80 -19.53
C SER A 81 6.15 -14.34 -19.46
N LEU A 82 5.23 -14.01 -18.54
CA LEU A 82 4.70 -12.65 -18.39
C LEU A 82 5.79 -11.63 -18.02
N HIS A 83 6.74 -12.04 -17.17
CA HIS A 83 7.85 -11.20 -16.72
C HIS A 83 9.05 -11.20 -17.67
N ASN A 84 9.03 -11.99 -18.74
CA ASN A 84 10.19 -12.26 -19.61
C ASN A 84 11.45 -12.61 -18.80
N ALA A 85 11.28 -13.46 -17.77
CA ALA A 85 12.31 -13.72 -16.77
C ALA A 85 13.37 -14.69 -17.30
N SER A 86 14.65 -14.30 -17.22
CA SER A 86 15.78 -15.16 -17.62
C SER A 86 16.21 -16.13 -16.51
N LEU A 87 15.97 -15.77 -15.25
CA LEU A 87 16.19 -16.60 -14.08
C LEU A 87 14.93 -16.60 -13.22
N VAL A 88 14.47 -17.81 -12.86
CA VAL A 88 13.28 -18.01 -12.03
C VAL A 88 13.66 -18.85 -10.81
N LEU A 89 13.51 -18.28 -9.63
CA LEU A 89 13.64 -18.97 -8.36
C LEU A 89 12.24 -19.20 -7.80
N THR A 90 11.95 -20.41 -7.36
CA THR A 90 10.62 -20.76 -6.81
C THR A 90 10.68 -20.96 -5.32
N VAL A 91 9.62 -20.57 -4.61
CA VAL A 91 9.51 -20.70 -3.15
C VAL A 91 8.14 -21.29 -2.78
N ASP A 92 8.12 -22.35 -1.97
CA ASP A 92 6.90 -22.87 -1.35
C ASP A 92 7.16 -23.57 -0.02
N ARG A 93 6.10 -23.83 0.76
CA ARG A 93 6.21 -24.55 2.05
C ARG A 93 6.01 -26.07 1.94
N ARG A 94 5.71 -26.60 0.75
CA ARG A 94 5.27 -27.99 0.49
C ARG A 94 6.37 -28.87 -0.13
N GLY A 95 7.52 -28.28 -0.46
CA GLY A 95 8.67 -28.92 -1.08
C GLY A 95 8.52 -29.19 -2.57
N CYS A 96 7.73 -28.41 -3.30
CA CYS A 96 7.63 -28.52 -4.77
C CYS A 96 8.58 -27.54 -5.51
N ALA A 97 9.17 -26.60 -4.77
CA ALA A 97 9.99 -25.50 -5.26
C ALA A 97 11.49 -25.69 -4.99
N ASN A 98 12.29 -24.77 -5.52
CA ASN A 98 13.73 -24.70 -5.24
C ASN A 98 14.02 -24.37 -3.77
N PHE A 99 13.17 -23.56 -3.13
CA PHE A 99 13.37 -23.09 -1.77
C PHE A 99 12.11 -23.23 -0.91
N THR A 100 12.31 -23.45 0.39
CA THR A 100 11.24 -23.41 1.40
C THR A 100 11.22 -22.15 2.26
N SER A 101 12.22 -21.28 2.06
CA SER A 101 12.36 -19.98 2.71
C SER A 101 12.56 -18.93 1.62
N LEU A 102 11.88 -17.79 1.78
CA LEU A 102 12.02 -16.67 0.88
C LEU A 102 13.40 -16.01 1.03
N GLN A 103 13.94 -15.88 2.25
CA GLN A 103 15.29 -15.33 2.42
C GLN A 103 16.33 -16.15 1.64
N LYS A 104 16.26 -17.48 1.69
CA LYS A 104 17.20 -18.34 0.93
C LYS A 104 17.11 -18.13 -0.58
N ALA A 105 15.91 -17.89 -1.11
CA ALA A 105 15.73 -17.57 -2.52
C ALA A 105 16.31 -16.18 -2.87
N VAL A 106 16.14 -15.19 -1.99
CA VAL A 106 16.75 -13.86 -2.14
C VAL A 106 18.29 -13.96 -2.11
N ASP A 107 18.86 -14.75 -1.20
CA ASP A 107 20.31 -14.95 -1.09
C ASP A 107 20.90 -15.58 -2.35
N ALA A 108 20.13 -16.45 -3.02
CA ALA A 108 20.52 -17.13 -4.26
C ALA A 108 20.42 -16.26 -5.52
N VAL A 109 19.84 -15.05 -5.44
CA VAL A 109 19.87 -14.09 -6.55
C VAL A 109 21.33 -13.69 -6.82
N PRO A 110 21.82 -13.72 -8.07
CA PRO A 110 23.17 -13.24 -8.38
C PRO A 110 23.35 -11.76 -8.03
N ASP A 111 24.51 -11.43 -7.45
CA ASP A 111 24.85 -10.04 -7.14
C ASP A 111 25.00 -9.24 -8.44
N ARG A 112 24.41 -8.04 -8.47
CA ARG A 112 24.45 -7.08 -9.58
C ARG A 112 24.08 -7.72 -10.92
N ALA A 113 23.06 -8.58 -10.90
CA ALA A 113 22.59 -9.29 -12.09
C ALA A 113 22.25 -8.29 -13.22
N ALA A 114 22.77 -8.55 -14.42
CA ALA A 114 22.48 -7.73 -15.61
C ALA A 114 21.03 -7.88 -16.09
N ALA A 115 20.39 -9.00 -15.76
CA ALA A 115 18.99 -9.30 -16.09
C ALA A 115 18.16 -9.45 -14.81
N ARG A 116 16.87 -9.10 -14.89
CA ARG A 116 15.96 -9.22 -13.75
C ARG A 116 15.76 -10.68 -13.35
N THR A 117 15.85 -10.96 -12.06
CA THR A 117 15.54 -12.29 -11.50
C THR A 117 14.11 -12.31 -10.97
N LEU A 118 13.33 -13.30 -11.38
CA LEU A 118 11.98 -13.54 -10.85
C LEU A 118 12.06 -14.51 -9.68
N ILE A 119 11.52 -14.12 -8.53
CA ILE A 119 11.24 -15.01 -7.40
C ILE A 119 9.72 -15.23 -7.36
N ALA A 120 9.28 -16.43 -7.69
CA ALA A 120 7.88 -16.83 -7.67
C ALA A 120 7.56 -17.53 -6.34
N VAL A 121 6.71 -16.92 -5.52
CA VAL A 121 6.37 -17.37 -4.17
C VAL A 121 4.96 -17.92 -4.14
N ASP A 122 4.83 -19.18 -3.76
CA ASP A 122 3.55 -19.87 -3.68
C ASP A 122 2.68 -19.34 -2.52
N ALA A 123 1.44 -19.82 -2.44
CA ALA A 123 0.53 -19.48 -1.36
C ALA A 123 1.03 -20.04 -0.02
N GLY A 124 0.95 -19.23 1.03
CA GLY A 124 1.36 -19.60 2.38
C GLY A 124 1.80 -18.41 3.23
N VAL A 125 1.96 -18.66 4.52
CA VAL A 125 2.55 -17.72 5.48
C VAL A 125 4.01 -18.10 5.70
N PHE A 126 4.93 -17.21 5.36
CA PHE A 126 6.36 -17.35 5.52
C PHE A 126 6.78 -16.59 6.78
N ALA A 127 6.95 -17.31 7.89
CA ALA A 127 7.29 -16.76 9.20
C ALA A 127 8.80 -16.53 9.30
N GLU A 128 9.31 -15.51 8.62
CA GLU A 128 10.72 -15.17 8.51
C GLU A 128 10.93 -13.67 8.32
N LYS A 129 12.13 -13.19 8.65
CA LYS A 129 12.59 -11.86 8.23
C LYS A 129 13.25 -11.97 6.87
N VAL A 130 12.97 -11.01 5.99
CA VAL A 130 13.55 -10.94 4.64
C VAL A 130 14.30 -9.63 4.44
N VAL A 131 15.53 -9.70 3.94
CA VAL A 131 16.33 -8.54 3.53
C VAL A 131 16.84 -8.76 2.11
N VAL A 132 16.47 -7.86 1.21
CA VAL A 132 17.00 -7.76 -0.14
C VAL A 132 18.10 -6.70 -0.12
N TRP A 133 19.34 -7.14 0.06
CA TRP A 133 20.51 -6.28 0.15
C TRP A 133 20.78 -5.50 -1.14
N SER A 134 21.47 -4.36 -1.04
CA SER A 134 21.69 -3.43 -2.16
C SER A 134 22.45 -4.03 -3.35
N ASN A 135 23.21 -5.11 -3.15
CA ASN A 135 23.85 -5.87 -4.22
C ASN A 135 22.88 -6.74 -5.03
N LYS A 136 21.66 -7.01 -4.55
CA LYS A 136 20.64 -7.83 -5.24
C LYS A 136 19.74 -6.99 -6.16
N THR A 137 20.33 -6.22 -7.08
CA THR A 137 19.60 -5.31 -7.97
C THR A 137 18.66 -6.03 -8.94
N GLY A 138 17.54 -5.41 -9.30
CA GLY A 138 16.67 -5.91 -10.37
C GLY A 138 15.85 -7.17 -10.02
N VAL A 139 15.51 -7.37 -8.75
CA VAL A 139 14.66 -8.49 -8.30
C VAL A 139 13.19 -8.20 -8.55
N THR A 140 12.47 -9.19 -9.06
CA THR A 140 11.00 -9.19 -9.13
C THR A 140 10.44 -10.29 -8.25
N LEU A 141 9.59 -9.95 -7.31
CA LEU A 141 8.94 -10.87 -6.39
C LEU A 141 7.45 -11.01 -6.76
N GLN A 142 6.99 -12.22 -7.03
CA GLN A 142 5.61 -12.50 -7.45
C GLN A 142 4.96 -13.48 -6.50
N GLY A 143 3.94 -13.04 -5.75
CA GLY A 143 3.08 -13.93 -4.95
C GLY A 143 1.87 -14.44 -5.73
N ARG A 144 1.11 -15.35 -5.11
CA ARG A 144 -0.17 -15.88 -5.65
C ARG A 144 -1.32 -14.87 -5.56
N GLY A 145 -1.24 -13.96 -4.60
CA GLY A 145 -2.29 -13.01 -4.23
C GLY A 145 -1.94 -12.38 -2.89
N ASN A 146 -2.30 -11.11 -2.67
CA ASN A 146 -2.06 -10.45 -1.39
C ASN A 146 -2.77 -11.13 -0.21
N LEU A 147 -3.85 -11.86 -0.47
CA LEU A 147 -4.53 -12.67 0.55
C LEU A 147 -4.00 -14.10 0.62
N GLU A 148 -3.09 -14.52 -0.26
CA GLU A 148 -2.66 -15.91 -0.37
C GLU A 148 -1.20 -16.13 0.03
N THR A 149 -0.33 -15.16 -0.28
CA THR A 149 1.10 -15.20 0.01
C THR A 149 1.44 -14.09 0.99
N THR A 150 1.90 -14.44 2.20
CA THR A 150 2.24 -13.48 3.26
C THR A 150 3.60 -13.77 3.86
N VAL A 151 4.46 -12.77 4.00
CA VAL A 151 5.66 -12.80 4.84
C VAL A 151 5.33 -12.16 6.17
N ALA A 152 5.63 -12.82 7.29
CA ALA A 152 5.22 -12.35 8.61
C ALA A 152 6.34 -12.49 9.65
N TRP A 153 6.49 -11.46 10.48
CA TRP A 153 7.33 -11.47 11.68
C TRP A 153 6.70 -10.61 12.78
N ASN A 154 7.28 -10.55 13.98
CA ASN A 154 6.72 -9.82 15.13
C ASN A 154 7.75 -8.95 15.88
N GLY A 155 8.77 -8.48 15.16
CA GLY A 155 9.82 -7.63 15.73
C GLY A 155 9.28 -6.25 16.09
N THR A 156 9.59 -5.76 17.29
CA THR A 156 9.40 -4.36 17.68
C THR A 156 10.74 -3.65 17.72
N ALA A 157 10.74 -2.32 17.83
CA ALA A 157 11.95 -1.55 18.04
C ALA A 157 12.69 -2.03 19.30
N ASN A 158 11.97 -2.30 20.39
CA ASN A 158 12.58 -2.81 21.62
C ASN A 158 13.22 -4.19 21.43
N SER A 159 12.54 -5.14 20.75
CA SER A 159 13.06 -6.50 20.58
C SER A 159 14.11 -6.64 19.48
N SER A 160 14.21 -5.65 18.58
CA SER A 160 15.08 -5.72 17.40
C SER A 160 16.27 -4.75 17.44
N GLY A 161 16.40 -3.92 18.48
CA GLY A 161 17.47 -2.91 18.57
C GLY A 161 17.20 -1.62 17.79
N GLY A 162 15.92 -1.28 17.57
CA GLY A 162 15.46 -0.04 16.95
C GLY A 162 14.42 -0.24 15.86
N THR A 163 13.69 0.82 15.53
CA THR A 163 12.59 0.81 14.53
C THR A 163 13.03 0.22 13.19
N PHE A 164 14.17 0.67 12.67
CA PHE A 164 14.72 0.22 11.39
C PHE A 164 14.99 -1.30 11.35
N ALA A 165 15.45 -1.86 12.47
CA ALA A 165 15.77 -3.27 12.59
C ALA A 165 14.52 -4.13 12.83
N SER A 166 13.38 -3.54 13.19
CA SER A 166 12.11 -4.26 13.43
C SER A 166 11.43 -4.77 12.15
N ALA A 167 11.85 -4.29 10.98
CA ALA A 167 11.26 -4.61 9.68
C ALA A 167 11.14 -6.13 9.45
N THR A 168 9.93 -6.58 9.11
CA THR A 168 9.68 -7.95 8.64
C THR A 168 10.32 -8.18 7.27
N PHE A 169 10.16 -7.22 6.36
CA PHE A 169 10.77 -7.23 5.04
C PHE A 169 11.51 -5.91 4.81
N ALA A 170 12.79 -5.96 4.45
CA ALA A 170 13.58 -4.79 4.07
C ALA A 170 14.04 -4.89 2.60
N VAL A 171 13.71 -3.88 1.79
CA VAL A 171 14.13 -3.72 0.40
C VAL A 171 15.18 -2.62 0.34
N LEU A 172 16.44 -3.01 0.22
CA LEU A 172 17.59 -2.10 0.10
C LEU A 172 18.15 -2.06 -1.33
N ALA A 173 17.63 -2.91 -2.22
CA ALA A 173 18.05 -3.03 -3.61
C ALA A 173 17.29 -2.10 -4.54
N ASP A 174 18.02 -1.47 -5.45
CA ASP A 174 17.44 -0.64 -6.50
C ASP A 174 16.68 -1.49 -7.53
N GLY A 175 15.60 -0.91 -8.06
CA GLY A 175 14.78 -1.53 -9.11
C GLY A 175 13.99 -2.74 -8.64
N PHE A 176 13.81 -2.94 -7.33
CA PHE A 176 12.99 -4.02 -6.77
C PHE A 176 11.52 -3.85 -7.18
N VAL A 177 10.87 -4.94 -7.58
CA VAL A 177 9.43 -4.92 -7.87
C VAL A 177 8.73 -6.07 -7.17
N ALA A 178 7.60 -5.82 -6.51
CA ALA A 178 6.74 -6.85 -5.94
C ALA A 178 5.33 -6.81 -6.50
N TYR A 179 4.76 -7.99 -6.70
CA TYR A 179 3.38 -8.20 -7.16
C TYR A 179 2.64 -9.16 -6.24
N SER A 180 1.42 -8.80 -5.85
CA SER A 180 0.41 -9.74 -5.33
C SER A 180 0.88 -10.59 -4.15
N LEU A 181 1.46 -9.97 -3.13
CA LEU A 181 1.82 -10.60 -1.85
C LEU A 181 1.66 -9.60 -0.71
N SER A 182 1.66 -10.11 0.51
CA SER A 182 1.57 -9.29 1.71
C SER A 182 2.78 -9.41 2.61
N VAL A 183 3.07 -8.34 3.34
CA VAL A 183 4.06 -8.30 4.42
C VAL A 183 3.35 -7.83 5.68
N GLN A 184 3.55 -8.55 6.78
CA GLN A 184 2.87 -8.29 8.03
C GLN A 184 3.84 -8.27 9.21
N ASN A 185 3.75 -7.23 10.03
CA ASN A 185 4.28 -7.27 11.38
C ASN A 185 3.14 -7.59 12.36
N THR A 186 3.25 -8.70 13.08
CA THR A 186 2.24 -9.22 14.01
C THR A 186 2.50 -8.84 15.47
N ALA A 187 3.43 -7.91 15.72
CA ALA A 187 3.61 -7.33 17.05
C ALA A 187 2.30 -6.73 17.57
N ARG A 188 2.12 -6.74 18.89
CA ARG A 188 0.94 -6.14 19.51
C ARG A 188 0.89 -4.65 19.19
N PRO A 189 -0.31 -4.09 18.90
CA PRO A 189 -0.46 -2.66 18.75
C PRO A 189 0.07 -1.91 19.98
N ALA A 190 0.90 -0.91 19.73
CA ALA A 190 1.39 0.01 20.74
C ALA A 190 0.36 1.11 21.00
N ASP A 191 0.22 1.51 22.26
CA ASP A 191 -0.55 2.70 22.62
C ASP A 191 0.27 3.96 22.32
N PRO A 192 -0.38 5.12 22.07
CA PRO A 192 0.32 6.38 21.87
C PRO A 192 1.26 6.73 23.04
N GLY A 193 2.56 6.77 22.75
CA GLY A 193 3.59 7.12 23.74
C GLY A 193 4.39 5.93 24.29
N ASP A 194 4.02 4.69 23.91
CA ASP A 194 4.76 3.51 24.31
C ASP A 194 6.20 3.53 23.80
N ALA A 195 7.15 3.30 24.72
CA ALA A 195 8.56 3.23 24.39
C ALA A 195 8.88 1.91 23.67
N GLY A 196 9.42 1.99 22.45
CA GLY A 196 9.90 0.83 21.70
C GLY A 196 8.81 -0.05 21.09
N GLY A 197 7.56 0.44 21.02
CA GLY A 197 6.41 -0.26 20.44
C GLY A 197 6.33 -0.23 18.92
N GLN A 198 7.20 0.53 18.24
CA GLN A 198 7.25 0.61 16.78
C GLN A 198 7.51 -0.76 16.16
N ALA A 199 6.80 -1.12 15.09
CA ALA A 199 6.87 -2.47 14.51
C ALA A 199 6.69 -2.45 12.99
N VAL A 200 7.81 -2.36 12.27
CA VAL A 200 7.82 -2.19 10.82
C VAL A 200 7.45 -3.50 10.10
N ALA A 201 6.48 -3.44 9.18
CA ALA A 201 6.19 -4.54 8.26
C ALA A 201 7.15 -4.47 7.08
N LEU A 202 7.12 -3.37 6.32
CA LEU A 202 7.98 -3.15 5.16
C LEU A 202 8.88 -1.93 5.36
N ARG A 203 10.17 -2.10 5.10
CA ARG A 203 11.16 -1.03 4.97
C ARG A 203 11.64 -0.95 3.52
N VAL A 204 11.66 0.23 2.91
CA VAL A 204 12.12 0.44 1.53
C VAL A 204 13.13 1.59 1.48
N ALA A 205 14.34 1.31 1.02
CA ALA A 205 15.42 2.28 0.90
C ALA A 205 16.16 2.23 -0.46
N GLY A 206 15.92 1.19 -1.26
CA GLY A 206 16.44 1.08 -2.63
C GLY A 206 15.65 1.95 -3.60
N ASP A 207 16.32 2.67 -4.48
CA ASP A 207 15.68 3.57 -5.43
C ASP A 207 14.90 2.79 -6.50
N GLN A 208 13.86 3.41 -7.06
CA GLN A 208 13.05 2.82 -8.13
C GLN A 208 12.36 1.50 -7.73
N ALA A 209 11.87 1.41 -6.49
CA ALA A 209 11.11 0.27 -6.02
C ALA A 209 9.60 0.40 -6.33
N ALA A 210 8.97 -0.66 -6.85
CA ALA A 210 7.53 -0.67 -7.15
C ALA A 210 6.78 -1.84 -6.50
N PHE A 211 5.55 -1.58 -6.09
CA PHE A 211 4.67 -2.54 -5.43
C PHE A 211 3.29 -2.49 -6.08
N TYR A 212 2.79 -3.63 -6.54
CA TYR A 212 1.52 -3.75 -7.25
C TYR A 212 0.62 -4.78 -6.58
N TRP A 213 -0.58 -4.35 -6.17
CA TRP A 213 -1.53 -5.22 -5.49
C TRP A 213 -0.94 -5.92 -4.26
N CYS A 214 -0.04 -5.25 -3.55
CA CYS A 214 0.55 -5.76 -2.31
C CYS A 214 -0.28 -5.35 -1.09
N GLY A 215 -0.12 -6.08 0.01
CA GLY A 215 -0.69 -5.72 1.30
C GLY A 215 0.39 -5.50 2.36
N PHE A 216 0.27 -4.44 3.16
CA PHE A 216 1.19 -4.12 4.24
C PHE A 216 0.41 -3.93 5.53
N TYR A 217 0.68 -4.78 6.52
CA TYR A 217 -0.14 -4.89 7.73
C TYR A 217 0.72 -4.68 8.97
N GLY A 218 0.29 -3.80 9.85
CA GLY A 218 0.95 -3.51 11.12
C GLY A 218 0.11 -2.59 11.98
N SER A 219 0.76 -1.94 12.94
CA SER A 219 0.12 -0.96 13.82
C SER A 219 0.89 0.36 13.77
N GLN A 220 1.79 0.60 14.72
CA GLN A 220 2.69 1.75 14.67
C GLN A 220 3.87 1.47 13.72
N ASP A 221 4.17 2.44 12.86
CA ASP A 221 5.32 2.42 11.94
C ASP A 221 5.28 1.28 10.89
N THR A 222 4.09 0.93 10.37
CA THR A 222 3.91 -0.21 9.44
C THR A 222 4.81 -0.16 8.20
N LEU A 223 4.85 0.96 7.47
CA LEU A 223 5.60 1.15 6.23
C LEU A 223 6.67 2.24 6.43
N LEU A 224 7.92 1.80 6.58
CA LEU A 224 9.09 2.68 6.54
C LEU A 224 9.50 2.90 5.09
N ASP A 225 8.91 3.94 4.49
CA ASP A 225 9.22 4.46 3.16
C ASP A 225 10.44 5.40 3.22
N GLU A 226 11.60 4.80 3.51
CA GLU A 226 12.78 5.47 4.09
C GLU A 226 13.41 6.52 3.15
N GLN A 227 13.77 6.12 1.94
CA GLN A 227 14.50 6.96 0.98
C GLN A 227 14.41 6.36 -0.42
N GLY A 228 14.64 7.17 -1.46
CA GLY A 228 14.54 6.75 -2.86
C GLY A 228 13.22 7.16 -3.50
N ARG A 229 12.99 6.71 -4.73
CA ARG A 229 11.75 6.93 -5.50
C ARG A 229 10.93 5.66 -5.54
N HIS A 230 9.71 5.70 -5.01
CA HIS A 230 8.89 4.49 -4.93
C HIS A 230 7.50 4.66 -5.54
N PHE A 231 6.94 3.54 -6.00
CA PHE A 231 5.61 3.49 -6.59
C PHE A 231 4.79 2.39 -5.94
N PHE A 232 3.71 2.77 -5.28
CA PHE A 232 2.74 1.84 -4.70
C PHE A 232 1.44 1.97 -5.48
N ARG A 233 1.03 0.92 -6.18
CA ARG A 233 -0.18 0.94 -7.01
C ARG A 233 -1.16 -0.13 -6.58
N GLU A 234 -2.38 0.31 -6.30
CA GLU A 234 -3.49 -0.57 -5.93
C GLU A 234 -3.14 -1.48 -4.74
N CYS A 235 -2.30 -0.96 -3.83
CA CYS A 235 -1.88 -1.65 -2.61
C CYS A 235 -2.85 -1.38 -1.45
N TYR A 236 -2.79 -2.25 -0.45
CA TYR A 236 -3.42 -2.07 0.85
C TYR A 236 -2.36 -1.76 1.90
N VAL A 237 -2.55 -0.72 2.70
CA VAL A 237 -1.68 -0.37 3.83
C VAL A 237 -2.54 -0.19 5.08
N GLU A 238 -2.18 -0.85 6.18
CA GLU A 238 -2.90 -0.78 7.45
C GLU A 238 -2.00 -0.37 8.63
N GLY A 239 -2.50 0.51 9.49
CA GLY A 239 -1.81 0.84 10.74
C GLY A 239 -2.51 1.91 11.59
N SER A 240 -1.86 2.30 12.68
CA SER A 240 -2.37 3.24 13.68
C SER A 240 -1.57 4.54 13.69
N ILE A 241 -0.36 4.52 14.24
CA ILE A 241 0.49 5.70 14.46
C ILE A 241 1.60 5.71 13.41
N ASP A 242 1.74 6.82 12.68
CA ASP A 242 2.81 7.05 11.70
C ASP A 242 3.02 5.89 10.72
N PHE A 243 1.94 5.24 10.33
CA PHE A 243 2.04 3.93 9.70
C PHE A 243 2.54 3.98 8.25
N ILE A 244 2.71 5.18 7.68
CA ILE A 244 3.51 5.45 6.48
C ILE A 244 4.49 6.59 6.79
N PHE A 245 5.76 6.28 6.97
CA PHE A 245 6.76 7.25 7.43
C PHE A 245 8.10 7.08 6.74
N GLY A 246 8.94 8.12 6.77
CA GLY A 246 10.21 8.12 6.05
C GLY A 246 10.39 9.38 5.19
N ASN A 247 11.41 9.39 4.35
CA ASN A 247 11.81 10.54 3.53
C ASN A 247 11.92 10.18 2.03
N ALA A 248 11.21 9.15 1.56
CA ALA A 248 11.18 8.84 0.13
C ALA A 248 10.38 9.87 -0.70
N ARG A 249 10.58 9.84 -2.02
CA ARG A 249 9.75 10.51 -3.04
C ARG A 249 8.79 9.47 -3.62
N SER A 250 7.57 9.40 -3.11
CA SER A 250 6.69 8.26 -3.37
C SER A 250 5.32 8.65 -3.88
N LEU A 251 4.85 7.88 -4.87
CA LEU A 251 3.50 7.96 -5.39
C LEU A 251 2.71 6.71 -4.96
N TYR A 252 1.65 6.93 -4.21
CA TYR A 252 0.63 5.95 -3.87
C TYR A 252 -0.57 6.19 -4.78
N LEU A 253 -0.86 5.27 -5.70
CA LEU A 253 -1.90 5.41 -6.71
C LEU A 253 -2.98 4.33 -6.55
N GLY A 254 -4.22 4.73 -6.27
CA GLY A 254 -5.32 3.77 -6.14
C GLY A 254 -5.23 2.88 -4.91
N CYS A 255 -4.42 3.24 -3.91
CA CYS A 255 -4.22 2.45 -2.72
C CYS A 255 -5.38 2.60 -1.73
N THR A 256 -5.63 1.55 -0.95
CA THR A 256 -6.49 1.62 0.24
C THR A 256 -5.61 1.78 1.47
N ILE A 257 -5.81 2.86 2.20
CA ILE A 257 -5.08 3.24 3.41
C ILE A 257 -6.04 3.08 4.59
N SER A 258 -5.86 2.02 5.36
CA SER A 258 -6.80 1.57 6.38
C SER A 258 -6.27 1.85 7.78
N SER A 259 -6.95 2.69 8.54
CA SER A 259 -6.60 2.93 9.93
C SER A 259 -7.12 1.81 10.83
N VAL A 260 -6.28 1.37 11.77
CA VAL A 260 -6.65 0.56 12.93
C VAL A 260 -6.43 1.34 14.23
N ALA A 261 -6.57 2.66 14.18
CA ALA A 261 -6.51 3.51 15.37
C ALA A 261 -7.63 3.14 16.36
N ASN A 262 -7.40 3.43 17.64
CA ASN A 262 -8.27 3.00 18.73
C ASN A 262 -9.64 3.73 18.68
N ALA A 263 -10.67 3.01 18.25
CA ALA A 263 -12.05 3.52 18.19
C ALA A 263 -12.69 3.72 19.58
N ALA A 264 -12.19 3.04 20.61
CA ALA A 264 -12.69 3.18 21.97
C ALA A 264 -12.21 4.47 22.66
N ALA A 265 -11.35 5.25 22.01
CA ALA A 265 -10.77 6.48 22.57
C ALA A 265 -11.74 7.69 22.62
N GLY A 266 -13.06 7.48 22.50
CA GLY A 266 -14.07 8.53 22.67
C GLY A 266 -13.96 9.69 21.68
N GLY A 267 -13.41 9.46 20.48
CA GLY A 267 -13.16 10.49 19.48
C GLY A 267 -11.79 11.17 19.59
N ALA A 268 -10.96 10.81 20.56
CA ALA A 268 -9.57 11.25 20.61
C ALA A 268 -8.78 10.68 19.42
N VAL A 269 -7.89 11.50 18.86
CA VAL A 269 -7.02 11.10 17.75
C VAL A 269 -5.88 10.25 18.29
N THR A 270 -5.85 8.98 17.89
CA THR A 270 -4.87 7.98 18.38
C THR A 270 -3.98 7.43 17.27
N GLY A 271 -4.05 8.02 16.07
CA GLY A 271 -3.23 7.61 14.94
C GLY A 271 -2.90 8.74 13.98
N SER A 272 -1.98 8.44 13.07
CA SER A 272 -1.56 9.34 12.00
C SER A 272 -1.24 8.49 10.78
N VAL A 273 -1.80 8.87 9.63
CA VAL A 273 -1.53 8.17 8.36
C VAL A 273 -0.07 8.33 7.96
N THR A 274 0.46 9.56 8.07
CA THR A 274 1.82 9.84 7.63
C THR A 274 2.71 10.50 8.67
N ALA A 275 4.01 10.20 8.59
CA ALA A 275 5.07 10.97 9.24
C ALA A 275 6.26 11.19 8.28
N GLN A 276 6.15 12.23 7.45
CA GLN A 276 7.12 12.48 6.39
C GLN A 276 8.35 13.25 6.94
N GLY A 277 9.55 12.75 6.64
CA GLY A 277 10.84 13.11 7.20
C GLY A 277 11.67 14.17 6.46
N ARG A 278 11.12 14.88 5.48
CA ARG A 278 11.87 15.85 4.66
C ARG A 278 12.49 16.93 5.52
N ALA A 279 13.82 17.01 5.48
CA ALA A 279 14.60 17.83 6.39
C ALA A 279 14.96 19.20 5.79
N SER A 280 15.01 19.31 4.45
CA SER A 280 15.45 20.52 3.76
C SER A 280 14.56 20.85 2.55
N PRO A 281 14.40 22.15 2.19
CA PRO A 281 13.72 22.53 0.96
C PRO A 281 14.50 22.10 -0.31
N ALA A 282 15.79 21.78 -0.20
CA ALA A 282 16.59 21.24 -1.30
C ALA A 282 16.25 19.78 -1.63
N ASP A 283 15.74 19.02 -0.65
CA ASP A 283 15.35 17.63 -0.85
C ASP A 283 14.17 17.55 -1.83
N ARG A 284 14.21 16.61 -2.77
CA ARG A 284 13.09 16.37 -3.71
C ARG A 284 12.25 15.19 -3.26
N THR A 285 11.83 15.19 -1.99
CA THR A 285 11.14 14.07 -1.34
C THR A 285 9.73 14.46 -0.90
N GLY A 286 8.89 13.46 -0.65
CA GLY A 286 7.52 13.64 -0.22
C GLY A 286 6.56 12.57 -0.70
N PHE A 287 5.44 12.46 -0.02
CA PHE A 287 4.42 11.44 -0.29
C PHE A 287 3.23 12.03 -1.03
N ALA A 288 2.86 11.43 -2.15
CA ALA A 288 1.67 11.79 -2.93
C ALA A 288 0.68 10.61 -2.95
N PHE A 289 -0.53 10.84 -2.49
CA PHE A 289 -1.63 9.87 -2.47
C PHE A 289 -2.70 10.29 -3.47
N VAL A 290 -2.80 9.54 -4.56
CA VAL A 290 -3.63 9.91 -5.71
C VAL A 290 -4.69 8.85 -5.94
N ARG A 291 -5.97 9.26 -5.99
CA ARG A 291 -7.11 8.33 -6.16
C ARG A 291 -7.13 7.21 -5.12
N CYS A 292 -6.63 7.48 -3.92
CA CYS A 292 -6.62 6.52 -2.83
C CYS A 292 -7.94 6.58 -2.04
N SER A 293 -8.04 5.73 -1.03
CA SER A 293 -9.03 5.85 0.05
C SER A 293 -8.34 5.84 1.41
N VAL A 294 -8.79 6.69 2.34
CA VAL A 294 -8.43 6.65 3.75
C VAL A 294 -9.68 6.23 4.52
N VAL A 295 -9.64 5.03 5.08
CA VAL A 295 -10.79 4.34 5.72
C VAL A 295 -10.35 3.69 7.03
N GLY A 296 -11.20 2.88 7.66
CA GLY A 296 -10.85 2.07 8.83
C GLY A 296 -11.58 2.48 10.09
N THR A 297 -10.89 2.43 11.22
CA THR A 297 -11.43 2.70 12.56
C THR A 297 -10.68 3.82 13.28
N GLY A 298 -11.29 4.32 14.36
CA GLY A 298 -10.68 5.35 15.20
C GLY A 298 -10.64 6.73 14.54
N GLN A 299 -9.85 7.62 15.14
CA GLN A 299 -9.58 8.95 14.61
C GLN A 299 -8.09 9.09 14.31
N VAL A 300 -7.79 9.62 13.13
CA VAL A 300 -6.43 9.83 12.64
C VAL A 300 -6.22 11.23 12.07
N TRP A 301 -4.98 11.72 12.18
CA TRP A 301 -4.49 12.77 11.30
C TRP A 301 -4.07 12.17 9.94
N LEU A 302 -4.20 12.93 8.86
CA LEU A 302 -3.59 12.66 7.56
C LEU A 302 -2.06 12.64 7.66
N GLY A 303 -1.50 13.43 8.56
CA GLY A 303 -0.07 13.41 8.80
C GLY A 303 0.42 14.32 9.91
N ARG A 304 1.67 14.05 10.31
CA ARG A 304 2.48 14.91 11.17
C ARG A 304 3.91 15.05 10.66
N PRO A 305 4.58 16.19 10.86
CA PRO A 305 5.84 16.49 10.18
C PRO A 305 7.04 15.91 10.94
N TRP A 306 7.50 14.71 10.59
CA TRP A 306 8.74 14.16 11.18
C TRP A 306 9.96 15.03 10.84
N GLY A 307 10.05 15.48 9.60
CA GLY A 307 11.02 16.50 9.15
C GLY A 307 10.41 17.90 9.08
N ALA A 308 11.26 18.92 9.25
CA ALA A 308 10.82 20.33 9.28
C ALA A 308 10.17 20.81 7.96
N HIS A 309 10.51 20.18 6.83
CA HIS A 309 9.99 20.48 5.50
C HIS A 309 9.06 19.38 4.96
N ALA A 310 8.42 18.64 5.86
CA ALA A 310 7.52 17.54 5.50
C ALA A 310 6.53 17.95 4.39
N THR A 311 6.50 17.14 3.34
CA THR A 311 5.68 17.33 2.14
C THR A 311 4.79 16.11 1.95
N VAL A 312 3.48 16.31 2.05
CA VAL A 312 2.45 15.28 1.87
C VAL A 312 1.27 15.86 1.10
N VAL A 313 0.84 15.17 0.04
CA VAL A 313 -0.29 15.59 -0.79
C VAL A 313 -1.30 14.46 -0.92
N PHE A 314 -2.57 14.75 -0.61
CA PHE A 314 -3.70 13.89 -0.94
C PHE A 314 -4.48 14.52 -2.10
N ALA A 315 -4.59 13.82 -3.23
CA ALA A 315 -5.24 14.31 -4.44
C ALA A 315 -6.29 13.32 -4.95
N ARG A 316 -7.53 13.78 -5.13
CA ARG A 316 -8.67 12.96 -5.57
C ARG A 316 -8.88 11.71 -4.72
N THR A 317 -8.58 11.84 -3.43
CA THR A 317 -8.62 10.73 -2.46
C THR A 317 -9.93 10.80 -1.69
N TYR A 318 -10.55 9.64 -1.46
CA TYR A 318 -11.72 9.52 -0.59
C TYR A 318 -11.27 9.47 0.87
N LEU A 319 -11.76 10.38 1.70
CA LEU A 319 -11.46 10.49 3.13
C LEU A 319 -12.72 10.15 3.94
N ALA A 320 -12.75 8.98 4.57
CA ALA A 320 -13.83 8.58 5.47
C ALA A 320 -13.81 9.39 6.78
N GLY A 321 -14.85 9.23 7.60
CA GLY A 321 -15.02 9.95 8.88
C GLY A 321 -14.01 9.60 9.97
N VAL A 322 -13.01 8.77 9.64
CA VAL A 322 -11.85 8.49 10.49
C VAL A 322 -10.86 9.65 10.51
N VAL A 323 -10.87 10.53 9.50
CA VAL A 323 -9.97 11.68 9.44
C VAL A 323 -10.49 12.78 10.36
N ALA A 324 -9.67 13.15 11.34
CA ALA A 324 -10.01 14.18 12.31
C ALA A 324 -10.28 15.53 11.60
N PRO A 325 -11.18 16.38 12.13
CA PRO A 325 -11.53 17.67 11.51
C PRO A 325 -10.33 18.55 11.16
N GLY A 326 -9.36 18.65 12.07
CA GLY A 326 -8.11 19.41 11.87
C GLY A 326 -7.24 18.88 10.73
N GLY A 327 -7.40 17.60 10.36
CA GLY A 327 -6.69 16.92 9.28
C GLY A 327 -5.21 16.62 9.58
N TRP A 328 -4.48 17.56 10.19
CA TRP A 328 -3.03 17.49 10.36
C TRP A 328 -2.64 17.86 11.79
N ASN A 329 -1.46 17.44 12.22
CA ASN A 329 -0.88 17.78 13.53
C ASN A 329 0.59 18.17 13.34
N ASP A 330 1.06 19.21 14.00
CA ASP A 330 2.42 19.76 13.89
C ASP A 330 3.26 19.54 15.16
N TRP A 331 2.79 18.71 16.09
CA TRP A 331 3.33 18.54 17.44
C TRP A 331 3.34 19.83 18.29
N ASN A 332 2.45 20.79 17.98
CA ASN A 332 2.44 22.11 18.61
C ASN A 332 3.77 22.87 18.44
N ASP A 333 4.45 22.68 17.30
CA ASP A 333 5.68 23.37 16.93
C ASP A 333 5.41 24.40 15.82
N PRO A 334 5.22 25.69 16.17
CA PRO A 334 4.91 26.74 15.19
C PRO A 334 5.97 26.93 14.11
N ALA A 335 7.23 26.56 14.37
CA ALA A 335 8.30 26.68 13.39
C ALA A 335 8.06 25.75 12.18
N ARG A 336 7.43 24.59 12.41
CA ARG A 336 7.10 23.63 11.34
C ARG A 336 5.94 24.10 10.47
N GLN A 337 4.98 24.82 11.04
CA GLN A 337 3.79 25.30 10.33
C GLN A 337 4.13 26.12 9.08
N GLN A 338 5.23 26.88 9.11
CA GLN A 338 5.66 27.73 7.99
C GLN A 338 6.35 26.96 6.87
N MET A 339 6.95 25.81 7.19
CA MET A 339 7.89 25.10 6.32
C MET A 339 7.30 23.85 5.68
N VAL A 340 6.26 23.27 6.26
CA VAL A 340 5.57 22.09 5.73
C VAL A 340 4.74 22.40 4.48
N PHE A 341 4.59 21.37 3.64
CA PHE A 341 3.68 21.37 2.51
C PHE A 341 2.67 20.22 2.68
N PHE A 342 1.58 20.51 3.39
CA PHE A 342 0.47 19.58 3.56
C PHE A 342 -0.71 20.03 2.72
N GLY A 343 -1.02 19.26 1.69
CA GLY A 343 -1.96 19.65 0.64
C GLY A 343 -3.09 18.65 0.43
N GLU A 344 -4.29 19.18 0.24
CA GLU A 344 -5.46 18.41 -0.21
C GLU A 344 -5.99 19.00 -1.52
N TYR A 345 -6.23 18.14 -2.51
CA TYR A 345 -6.81 18.51 -3.80
C TYR A 345 -7.97 17.60 -4.16
N ASP A 346 -9.17 18.17 -4.33
CA ASP A 346 -10.36 17.43 -4.82
C ASP A 346 -10.64 16.14 -4.02
N CYS A 347 -10.34 16.14 -2.71
CA CYS A 347 -10.67 15.04 -1.81
C CYS A 347 -12.17 15.03 -1.52
N THR A 348 -12.73 13.84 -1.38
CA THR A 348 -14.17 13.62 -1.16
C THR A 348 -14.43 12.80 0.10
N GLY A 349 -15.69 12.65 0.51
CA GLY A 349 -16.08 11.90 1.69
C GLY A 349 -16.22 12.76 2.95
N PRO A 350 -16.78 12.18 4.04
CA PRO A 350 -17.11 12.93 5.25
C PRO A 350 -15.89 13.47 6.01
N GLY A 351 -14.71 12.86 5.85
CA GLY A 351 -13.46 13.32 6.45
C GLY A 351 -12.75 14.41 5.63
N ALA A 352 -13.23 14.74 4.43
CA ALA A 352 -12.62 15.78 3.59
C ALA A 352 -12.99 17.19 4.06
N ALA A 353 -12.17 18.18 3.68
CA ALA A 353 -12.34 19.59 4.07
C ALA A 353 -13.76 20.17 3.78
N GLY A 354 -14.48 19.64 2.78
CA GLY A 354 -15.85 20.07 2.42
C GLY A 354 -16.98 19.22 3.02
N GLY A 355 -16.67 18.19 3.84
CA GLY A 355 -17.62 17.18 4.32
C GLY A 355 -18.53 17.60 5.48
N GLY A 356 -18.56 18.87 5.87
CA GLY A 356 -19.52 19.42 6.84
C GLY A 356 -19.04 19.55 8.29
N ALA A 357 -17.80 19.16 8.62
CA ALA A 357 -17.20 19.37 9.95
C ALA A 357 -15.71 19.75 9.94
N ALA A 358 -15.06 19.78 8.79
CA ALA A 358 -13.60 19.89 8.69
C ALA A 358 -13.12 21.36 8.70
N GLN A 359 -12.82 21.89 9.87
CA GLN A 359 -11.93 23.03 10.01
C GLN A 359 -10.49 22.53 10.00
N ARG A 360 -9.87 22.50 8.82
CA ARG A 360 -8.44 22.20 8.72
C ARG A 360 -7.64 23.23 9.49
N VAL A 361 -6.53 22.78 10.07
CA VAL A 361 -5.51 23.67 10.65
C VAL A 361 -5.04 24.70 9.61
N ALA A 362 -4.70 25.91 10.06
CA ALA A 362 -4.46 27.06 9.18
C ALA A 362 -3.30 26.87 8.18
N TYR A 363 -2.32 26.03 8.51
CA TYR A 363 -1.17 25.72 7.65
C TYR A 363 -1.46 24.62 6.61
N ALA A 364 -2.63 23.96 6.69
CA ALA A 364 -3.06 23.02 5.66
C ALA A 364 -3.46 23.76 4.39
N ARG A 365 -3.04 23.25 3.23
CA ARG A 365 -3.23 23.89 1.94
C ARG A 365 -4.37 23.24 1.19
N LYS A 366 -5.39 24.02 0.87
CA LYS A 366 -6.36 23.65 -0.18
C LYS A 366 -5.72 23.98 -1.52
N LEU A 367 -5.30 22.94 -2.24
CA LEU A 367 -4.61 23.11 -3.51
C LEU A 367 -5.61 23.38 -4.65
N ASP A 368 -5.15 24.09 -5.67
CA ASP A 368 -5.79 24.12 -6.98
C ASP A 368 -5.18 23.07 -7.94
N GLN A 369 -5.75 22.96 -9.15
CA GLN A 369 -5.27 22.00 -10.16
C GLN A 369 -3.81 22.24 -10.56
N ARG A 370 -3.33 23.49 -10.61
CA ARG A 370 -1.96 23.81 -11.03
C ARG A 370 -0.96 23.41 -9.94
N GLN A 371 -1.32 23.67 -8.69
CA GLN A 371 -0.51 23.30 -7.52
C GLN A 371 -0.47 21.78 -7.30
N ALA A 372 -1.57 21.08 -7.57
CA ALA A 372 -1.65 19.63 -7.38
C ALA A 372 -1.08 18.82 -8.55
N ALA A 373 -1.11 19.34 -9.78
CA ALA A 373 -0.68 18.61 -10.98
C ALA A 373 0.68 17.92 -10.87
N PRO A 374 1.75 18.54 -10.33
CA PRO A 374 3.08 17.93 -10.23
C PRO A 374 3.14 16.67 -9.34
N PHE A 375 2.11 16.42 -8.52
CA PHE A 375 2.04 15.28 -7.60
C PHE A 375 1.11 14.16 -8.10
N MET A 376 0.33 14.39 -9.15
CA MET A 376 -0.79 13.52 -9.52
C MET A 376 -0.45 12.41 -10.52
N ASP A 377 0.72 12.46 -11.15
CA ASP A 377 1.12 11.51 -12.18
C ASP A 377 2.49 10.91 -11.92
N ALA A 378 2.84 9.88 -12.70
CA ALA A 378 4.08 9.14 -12.53
C ALA A 378 5.35 9.99 -12.75
N SER A 379 5.27 11.15 -13.41
CA SER A 379 6.41 12.08 -13.50
C SER A 379 6.82 12.63 -12.13
N TYR A 380 5.91 12.64 -11.15
CA TYR A 380 6.24 12.97 -9.76
C TYR A 380 7.32 12.05 -9.19
N ILE A 381 7.54 10.85 -9.73
CA ILE A 381 8.59 9.92 -9.30
C ILE A 381 9.55 9.57 -10.43
N ASP A 382 9.54 10.34 -11.51
CA ASP A 382 10.25 10.05 -12.76
C ASP A 382 9.88 8.66 -13.33
N GLY A 383 8.66 8.19 -13.05
CA GLY A 383 8.22 6.81 -13.25
C GLY A 383 8.21 6.36 -14.71
N SER A 384 8.16 7.27 -15.69
CA SER A 384 8.34 6.91 -17.11
C SER A 384 9.72 6.32 -17.41
N GLN A 385 10.71 6.52 -16.54
CA GLN A 385 12.07 6.01 -16.70
C GLN A 385 12.25 4.58 -16.15
N TRP A 386 11.41 4.14 -15.20
CA TRP A 386 11.69 2.94 -14.42
C TRP A 386 10.47 2.15 -13.95
N ALA A 387 9.30 2.78 -13.78
CA ALA A 387 8.12 2.10 -13.27
C ALA A 387 7.62 1.09 -14.31
N VAL A 388 7.76 -0.20 -14.00
CA VAL A 388 7.33 -1.28 -14.88
C VAL A 388 5.81 -1.32 -14.94
N PRO A 389 5.17 -1.32 -16.13
CA PRO A 389 3.72 -1.43 -16.23
C PRO A 389 3.17 -2.68 -15.49
N PRO A 390 1.95 -2.64 -14.95
CA PRO A 390 1.33 -3.82 -14.36
C PRO A 390 1.16 -4.92 -15.43
N LEU A 391 1.46 -6.16 -15.06
CA LEU A 391 1.55 -7.28 -16.00
C LEU A 391 0.21 -7.95 -16.33
N LEU A 392 -0.87 -7.52 -15.68
CA LEU A 392 -2.22 -7.96 -16.01
C LEU A 392 -2.81 -7.02 -17.07
N PRO A 393 -3.48 -7.55 -18.11
CA PRO A 393 -4.28 -6.70 -18.97
C PRO A 393 -5.36 -6.07 -18.09
N THR A 394 -5.38 -4.75 -18.01
CA THR A 394 -6.58 -4.01 -17.62
C THR A 394 -7.72 -4.56 -18.48
N GLY A 395 -8.64 -5.30 -17.88
CA GLY A 395 -9.72 -5.96 -18.59
C GLY A 395 -10.44 -4.99 -19.52
N ALA A 396 -10.62 -5.45 -20.76
CA ALA A 396 -11.50 -4.93 -21.80
C ALA A 396 -12.36 -3.70 -21.42
N GLY A 397 -12.03 -2.54 -22.00
CA GLY A 397 -12.98 -1.43 -22.13
C GLY A 397 -12.38 -0.05 -21.98
N GLY A 398 -12.01 0.57 -23.09
CA GLY A 398 -12.16 2.02 -23.24
C GLY A 398 -10.89 2.87 -23.15
N ARG A 399 -10.35 3.15 -24.34
CA ARG A 399 -9.67 4.39 -24.76
C ARG A 399 -8.34 4.74 -24.06
N ARG A 400 -7.28 4.51 -24.83
CA ARG A 400 -6.07 5.34 -24.83
C ARG A 400 -6.46 6.81 -24.78
N HIS A 401 -6.03 7.52 -23.75
CA HIS A 401 -5.56 8.89 -23.89
C HIS A 401 -4.37 9.06 -22.97
N ILE A 402 -3.20 8.91 -23.57
CA ILE A 402 -1.98 9.60 -23.19
C ILE A 402 -2.19 11.04 -23.67
N CYS A 403 -2.29 11.98 -22.73
CA CYS A 403 -1.90 13.39 -22.82
C CYS A 403 -2.01 13.99 -21.42
#